data_AF-U9THZ2-F1
#
_entry.id   AF-U9THZ2-F1
#
_cell.length_a   1.000
_cell.length_b   1.000
_cell.length_c   1.000
_cell.angle_alpha   90.00
_cell.angle_beta   90.00
_cell.angle_gamma   90.00
#
_symmetry.space_group_name_H-M   'P 1'
#
loop_
_entity.id
_entity.type
_entity.pdbx_description
1 polymer ?
#
loop_
_entity_poly.entity_id
_entity_poly.type
_entity_poly.pdbx_seq_one_letter_code
_entity_poly.pdbx_strand_id
1 'polypeptide(L)'
;KVPRPPNAFIIYRREKKAKHNDVFSKRTEAEISKVVGKMWQNEPEDTKDMYYRLAEHAKKKHLEKYSGYRYKPERGKKKDSR
;
A
#
# COMPACT_ATOMS: atom_id res chain seq x y z
N LYS A 1 10.37 -0.23 -15.10
CA LYS A 1 9.30 0.71 -14.67
C LYS A 1 9.53 1.09 -13.21
N VAL A 2 9.52 2.38 -12.87
CA VAL A 2 9.65 2.83 -11.49
C VAL A 2 8.33 2.54 -10.74
N PRO A 3 8.34 1.75 -9.65
CA PRO A 3 7.12 1.43 -8.90
C PRO A 3 6.56 2.68 -8.23
N ARG A 4 5.27 2.69 -7.92
CA ARG A 4 4.66 3.82 -7.19
C ARG A 4 5.20 3.89 -5.76
N PRO A 5 5.43 5.09 -5.20
CA PRO A 5 5.68 5.20 -3.77
C PRO A 5 4.46 4.64 -3.00
N PRO A 6 4.68 3.82 -1.96
CA PRO A 6 3.58 3.26 -1.19
C PRO A 6 2.89 4.36 -0.37
N ASN A 7 1.56 4.33 -0.33
CA ASN A 7 0.78 5.18 0.58
C ASN A 7 0.70 4.56 1.98
N ALA A 8 0.11 5.29 2.94
CA ALA A 8 -0.02 4.88 4.34
C ALA A 8 -0.65 3.48 4.48
N PHE A 9 -1.76 3.24 3.77
CA PHE A 9 -2.45 1.96 3.79
C PHE A 9 -1.61 0.81 3.22
N ILE A 10 -0.83 1.03 2.16
CA ILE A 10 0.03 0.00 1.58
C ILE A 10 1.17 -0.37 2.54
N ILE A 11 1.73 0.61 3.26
CA ILE A 11 2.73 0.37 4.32
C ILE A 11 2.10 -0.45 5.45
N TYR A 12 0.96 0.00 5.96
CA TYR A 12 0.19 -0.69 7.00
C TYR A 12 -0.14 -2.13 6.62
N ARG A 13 -0.66 -2.36 5.40
CA ARG A 13 -1.01 -3.69 4.90
C ARG A 13 0.19 -4.62 4.84
N ARG A 14 1.35 -4.12 4.40
CA ARG A 14 2.58 -4.92 4.36
C ARG A 14 3.00 -5.35 5.76
N GLU A 15 2.94 -4.43 6.73
CA GLU A 15 3.27 -4.76 8.11
C GLU A 15 2.29 -5.74 8.73
N LYS A 16 0.98 -5.54 8.59
CA LYS A 16 -0.02 -6.48 9.12
C LYS A 16 0.07 -7.83 8.42
N LYS A 17 0.37 -7.86 7.13
CA LYS A 17 0.63 -9.11 6.39
C LYS A 17 1.84 -9.85 6.97
N ALA A 18 2.94 -9.14 7.23
CA ALA A 18 4.14 -9.73 7.82
C ALA A 18 3.91 -10.20 9.27
N LYS A 19 3.19 -9.41 10.09
CA LYS A 19 2.86 -9.75 11.48
C LYS A 19 1.95 -10.97 11.61
N HIS A 20 1.04 -11.18 10.65
CA HIS A 20 0.12 -12.32 10.63
C HIS A 20 0.39 -13.22 9.41
N ASN A 21 1.66 -13.46 9.09
CA ASN A 21 2.03 -14.23 7.92
C ASN A 21 1.46 -15.66 7.94
N ASP A 22 1.38 -16.29 9.11
CA ASP A 22 0.79 -17.62 9.27
C ASP A 22 -0.69 -17.67 8.84
N VAL A 23 -1.44 -16.60 9.15
CA VAL A 23 -2.87 -16.48 8.84
C VAL A 23 -3.09 -16.01 7.40
N PHE A 24 -2.26 -15.08 6.93
CA PHE A 24 -2.43 -14.46 5.62
C PHE A 24 -1.72 -15.20 4.48
N SER A 25 -0.79 -16.10 4.76
CA SER A 25 -0.11 -16.94 3.74
C SER A 25 -1.09 -17.78 2.93
N LYS A 26 -2.17 -18.25 3.57
CA LYS A 26 -3.23 -19.05 2.95
C LYS A 26 -4.35 -18.22 2.31
N ARG A 27 -4.29 -16.89 2.40
CA ARG A 27 -5.34 -15.98 1.91
C ARG A 27 -4.92 -15.25 0.65
N THR A 28 -5.90 -14.93 -0.19
CA THR A 28 -5.70 -14.12 -1.38
C THR A 28 -5.43 -12.65 -1.03
N GLU A 29 -4.78 -11.91 -1.92
CA GLU A 29 -4.56 -10.46 -1.71
C GLU A 29 -5.87 -9.68 -1.55
N ALA A 30 -6.95 -10.15 -2.20
CA ALA A 30 -8.28 -9.56 -2.09
C ALA A 30 -8.85 -9.72 -0.68
N GLU A 31 -8.76 -10.92 -0.09
CA GLU A 31 -9.22 -11.19 1.27
C GLU A 31 -8.38 -10.45 2.31
N ILE A 32 -7.05 -10.45 2.15
CA ILE A 32 -6.16 -9.69 3.03
C ILE A 32 -6.54 -8.21 3.00
N SER A 33 -6.79 -7.64 1.81
CA SER A 33 -7.17 -6.23 1.68
C SER A 33 -8.51 -5.92 2.34
N LYS A 34 -9.49 -6.84 2.28
CA LYS A 34 -10.76 -6.70 3.01
C LYS A 34 -10.57 -6.68 4.53
N VAL A 35 -9.76 -7.60 5.06
CA VAL A 35 -9.51 -7.68 6.51
C VAL A 35 -8.71 -6.48 7.00
N VAL A 36 -7.60 -6.17 6.34
CA VAL A 36 -6.74 -5.04 6.69
C VAL A 36 -7.48 -3.71 6.50
N GLY A 37 -8.38 -3.61 5.52
CA GLY A 37 -9.24 -2.43 5.35
C GLY A 37 -10.10 -2.16 6.59
N LYS A 38 -10.72 -3.20 7.16
CA LYS A 38 -11.47 -3.09 8.42
C LYS A 38 -10.57 -2.72 9.60
N MET A 39 -9.41 -3.35 9.70
CA MET A 39 -8.42 -3.04 10.75
C MET A 39 -7.99 -1.58 10.67
N TRP A 40 -7.68 -1.08 9.47
CA TRP A 40 -7.30 0.30 9.25
C TRP A 40 -8.40 1.28 9.66
N GLN A 41 -9.66 1.01 9.35
CA GLN A 41 -10.77 1.87 9.77
C GLN A 41 -10.86 1.97 11.30
N ASN A 42 -10.66 0.85 12.00
CA ASN A 42 -10.73 0.77 13.47
C ASN A 42 -9.44 1.16 14.19
N GLU A 43 -8.35 1.44 13.47
CA GLU A 43 -7.07 1.80 14.05
C GLU A 43 -7.13 3.25 14.62
N PRO A 44 -6.45 3.54 15.75
CA PRO A 44 -6.40 4.89 16.32
C PRO A 44 -5.83 5.92 15.35
N GLU A 45 -6.23 7.18 15.52
CA GLU A 45 -5.77 8.29 14.68
C GLU A 45 -4.26 8.49 14.79
N ASP A 46 -3.69 8.38 16.00
CA ASP A 46 -2.23 8.47 16.22
C ASP A 46 -1.45 7.44 15.40
N THR A 47 -1.95 6.20 15.38
CA THR A 47 -1.35 5.14 14.58
C THR A 47 -1.48 5.45 13.09
N LYS A 48 -2.64 5.92 12.64
CA LYS A 48 -2.82 6.32 11.24
C LYS A 48 -1.87 7.45 10.86
N ASP A 49 -1.70 8.45 11.72
CA ASP A 49 -0.79 9.58 11.53
C ASP A 49 0.66 9.11 11.37
N MET A 50 1.11 8.16 12.19
CA MET A 50 2.43 7.52 12.01
C MET A 50 2.59 6.97 10.59
N TYR A 51 1.60 6.23 10.07
CA TYR A 51 1.67 5.68 8.71
C TYR A 51 1.55 6.75 7.62
N TYR A 52 0.83 7.85 7.86
CA TYR A 52 0.81 9.00 6.96
C TYR A 52 2.20 9.62 6.86
N ARG A 53 2.88 9.88 7.98
CA ARG A 53 4.26 10.39 8.02
C ARG A 53 5.24 9.45 7.31
N LEU A 54 5.11 8.13 7.51
CA LEU A 54 5.92 7.14 6.81
C LEU A 54 5.69 7.17 5.29
N ALA A 55 4.44 7.35 4.85
CA ALA A 55 4.11 7.47 3.43
C ALA A 55 4.68 8.74 2.81
N GLU A 56 4.63 9.87 3.54
CA GLU A 56 5.27 11.12 3.11
C GLU A 56 6.78 10.97 2.98
N HIS A 57 7.43 10.33 3.96
CA HIS A 57 8.85 10.05 3.89
C HIS A 57 9.20 9.15 2.69
N ALA A 58 8.42 8.09 2.46
CA ALA A 58 8.60 7.21 1.31
C ALA A 58 8.40 7.95 -0.02
N LYS A 59 7.42 8.86 -0.10
CA LYS A 59 7.18 9.72 -1.27
C LYS A 59 8.35 10.66 -1.52
N LYS A 60 8.87 11.33 -0.49
CA LYS A 60 10.03 12.22 -0.59
C LYS A 60 11.26 11.47 -1.06
N LYS A 61 11.60 10.34 -0.41
CA LYS A 61 12.74 9.49 -0.77
C LYS A 61 12.63 8.96 -2.19
N HIS A 62 11.42 8.65 -2.64
CA HIS A 62 11.15 8.25 -4.02
C HIS A 62 11.37 9.40 -5.01
N LEU A 63 10.94 10.61 -4.68
CA LEU A 63 11.12 11.79 -5.52
C LEU A 63 12.60 12.17 -5.65
N GLU A 64 13.35 12.07 -4.55
CA GLU A 64 14.80 12.29 -4.51
C GLU A 64 15.55 11.25 -5.35
N LYS A 65 15.22 9.95 -5.16
CA LYS A 65 15.84 8.86 -5.89
C LYS A 65 15.50 8.85 -7.38
N TYR A 66 14.30 9.29 -7.73
CA TYR A 66 13.80 9.34 -9.09
C TYR A 66 13.42 10.77 -9.46
N SER A 67 14.42 11.64 -9.55
CA SER A 67 14.27 12.99 -10.08
C SER A 67 13.70 12.91 -11.50
N GLY A 68 12.48 13.39 -11.71
CA GLY A 68 11.75 13.27 -12.99
C GLY A 68 10.70 12.16 -13.04
N TYR A 69 10.46 11.44 -11.95
CA TYR A 69 9.33 10.52 -11.86
C TYR A 69 8.00 11.26 -12.01
N ARG A 70 7.27 10.95 -13.07
CA ARG A 70 5.89 11.39 -13.27
C ARG A 70 5.01 10.16 -13.42
N TYR A 71 3.96 10.09 -12.61
CA TYR A 71 2.95 9.04 -12.77
C TYR A 71 2.27 9.20 -14.13
N LYS A 72 2.55 8.26 -15.04
CA LYS A 72 1.86 8.11 -16.32
C LYS A 72 1.09 6.80 -16.26
N PRO A 73 -0.20 6.80 -15.85
CA PRO A 73 -1.01 5.60 -15.95
C PRO A 73 -1.12 5.24 -17.42
N GLU A 74 -0.55 4.10 -17.82
CA GLU A 74 -0.96 3.49 -19.07
C GLU A 74 -2.42 3.08 -18.90
N ARG A 75 -3.30 3.63 -19.74
CA ARG A 75 -4.64 3.09 -19.95
C ARG A 75 -4.48 1.74 -20.66
N GLY A 76 -3.97 0.74 -19.94
CA GLY A 76 -3.97 -0.63 -20.40
C GLY A 76 -5.41 -1.01 -20.62
N LYS A 77 -5.75 -1.38 -21.87
CA LYS A 77 -7.05 -1.96 -22.22
C LYS A 77 -7.41 -2.98 -21.16
N LYS A 78 -8.55 -2.79 -20.48
CA LYS A 78 -9.11 -3.83 -19.61
C LYS A 78 -9.11 -5.11 -20.45
N LYS A 79 -8.31 -6.12 -20.09
CA LYS A 79 -8.62 -7.49 -20.50
C LYS A 79 -9.89 -7.82 -19.72
N ASP A 80 -11.02 -7.60 -20.39
CA ASP A 80 -12.29 -8.17 -20.02
C ASP A 80 -12.08 -9.69 -20.07
N SER A 81 -11.76 -10.27 -18.91
CA SER A 81 -11.82 -11.71 -18.72
C SER A 81 -13.21 -12.01 -18.17
N ARG A 82 -14.17 -12.08 -19.09
CA ARG A 82 -15.38 -12.89 -18.94
C ARG A 82 -15.18 -14.17 -19.75
#